data_AF-A0A9P0MGS3-F1
#
_entry.id   AF-A0A9P0MGS3-F1
#
_cell.length_a   1.000
_cell.length_b   1.000
_cell.length_c   1.000
_cell.angle_alpha   90.00
_cell.angle_beta   90.00
_cell.angle_gamma   90.00
#
_symmetry.space_group_name_H-M   'P 1'
#
loop_
_entity.id
_entity.type
_entity.pdbx_description
1 polymer ?
#
loop_
_entity_poly.entity_id
_entity_poly.type
_entity_poly.pdbx_seq_one_letter_code
_entity_poly.pdbx_strand_id
1 'polypeptide(L)'
;MRALPRTLLFVFTNLICLGQNIVEIWGLKCKCDICKKTNYTCETTGYCFASTYFKNGVQQYDYSCLNRTKFLPPEEPIWCHESPTEYAAQVCCSSRDFCNADVRYIPLLLTPDGSETAVHIKSLAIISRNFWVIICF
;
A
#
# COMPACT_ATOMS: atom_id res chain seq x y z
N MET A 1 -19.95 -18.05 -46.20
CA MET A 1 -19.89 -17.56 -44.80
C MET A 1 -20.61 -18.59 -43.94
N ARG A 2 -19.90 -19.35 -43.10
CA ARG A 2 -20.51 -20.38 -42.23
C ARG A 2 -20.96 -19.71 -40.94
N ALA A 3 -22.25 -19.78 -40.61
CA ALA A 3 -22.78 -19.26 -39.36
C ALA A 3 -22.16 -20.04 -38.18
N LEU A 4 -21.63 -19.31 -37.20
CA LEU A 4 -21.13 -19.92 -35.97
C LEU A 4 -22.32 -20.52 -35.21
N PRO A 5 -22.29 -21.81 -34.83
CA PRO A 5 -23.44 -22.46 -34.23
C PRO A 5 -23.73 -21.87 -32.84
N ARG A 6 -25.02 -21.69 -32.51
CA ARG A 6 -25.46 -21.12 -31.23
C ARG A 6 -24.86 -21.85 -30.02
N THR A 7 -24.63 -23.15 -30.14
CA THR A 7 -23.94 -23.97 -29.14
C THR A 7 -22.50 -23.52 -28.87
N LEU A 8 -21.76 -23.08 -29.89
CA LEU A 8 -20.43 -22.49 -29.71
C LEU A 8 -20.51 -21.21 -28.88
N LEU A 9 -21.50 -20.34 -29.16
CA LEU A 9 -21.69 -19.08 -28.45
C LEU A 9 -21.94 -19.32 -26.95
N PHE A 10 -22.81 -20.26 -26.60
CA PHE A 10 -23.07 -20.63 -25.20
C PHE A 10 -21.84 -21.19 -24.49
N VAL A 11 -21.03 -22.00 -25.18
CA VAL A 11 -19.79 -22.54 -24.62
C VAL A 11 -18.78 -21.42 -24.34
N PHE A 12 -18.60 -20.48 -25.28
CA PHE A 12 -17.73 -19.32 -25.06
C PHE A 12 -18.21 -18.42 -23.91
N THR A 13 -19.51 -18.18 -23.78
CA THR A 13 -20.06 -17.39 -22.66
C THR A 13 -19.78 -18.06 -21.31
N ASN A 14 -19.96 -19.38 -21.19
CA ASN A 14 -19.66 -20.12 -19.96
C ASN A 14 -18.16 -20.16 -19.65
N LEU A 15 -17.29 -20.29 -20.66
CA LEU A 15 -15.83 -20.23 -20.50
C LEU A 15 -15.35 -18.84 -20.05
N ILE A 16 -15.96 -17.76 -20.55
CA ILE A 16 -15.65 -16.39 -20.10
C ILE A 16 -16.06 -16.20 -18.63
N CYS A 17 -17.24 -16.69 -18.21
CA CYS A 17 -17.67 -16.64 -16.81
C CYS A 17 -16.75 -17.45 -15.87
N LEU A 18 -16.25 -18.60 -16.33
CA LEU A 18 -15.27 -19.40 -15.57
C LEU A 18 -13.89 -18.74 -15.53
N GLY A 19 -13.50 -18.02 -16.58
CA GLY A 19 -12.22 -17.31 -16.67
C GLY A 19 -12.13 -16.02 -15.86
N GLN A 20 -13.26 -15.40 -15.50
CA GLN A 20 -13.31 -14.15 -14.73
C GLN A 20 -13.13 -14.32 -13.21
N ASN A 21 -13.05 -15.56 -12.72
CA ASN A 21 -12.73 -15.85 -11.32
C ASN A 21 -11.21 -15.89 -11.03
N ILE A 22 -10.38 -15.58 -12.01
CA ILE A 22 -8.96 -15.30 -11.75
C ILE A 22 -8.88 -13.89 -11.19
N VAL A 23 -9.30 -13.73 -9.93
CA VAL A 23 -8.87 -12.59 -9.12
C VAL A 23 -7.37 -12.75 -8.99
N GLU A 24 -6.62 -12.08 -9.86
CA GLU A 24 -5.22 -11.83 -9.63
C GLU A 24 -5.14 -11.03 -8.33
N ILE A 25 -4.89 -11.74 -7.22
CA ILE A 25 -4.46 -11.14 -5.96
C ILE A 25 -3.03 -10.68 -6.22
N TRP A 26 -2.87 -9.60 -6.99
CA TRP A 26 -1.60 -8.93 -7.10
C TRP A 26 -1.26 -8.36 -5.73
N GLY A 27 -0.26 -8.97 -5.09
CA GLY A 27 0.29 -8.48 -3.84
C GLY A 27 0.86 -7.08 -4.04
N LEU A 28 0.51 -6.17 -3.15
CA LEU A 28 1.08 -4.83 -3.07
C LEU A 28 2.58 -4.97 -2.79
N LYS A 29 3.42 -4.38 -3.66
CA LYS A 29 4.86 -4.35 -3.45
C LYS A 29 5.26 -3.17 -2.60
N CYS A 30 6.18 -3.37 -1.66
CA CYS A 30 6.69 -2.33 -0.78
C CYS A 30 8.21 -2.36 -0.70
N LYS A 31 8.82 -1.20 -0.41
CA LYS A 31 10.22 -1.13 -0.02
C LYS A 31 10.40 -1.82 1.34
N CYS A 32 11.50 -2.55 1.50
CA CYS A 32 11.86 -3.25 2.72
C CYS A 32 13.38 -3.24 2.94
N ASP A 33 13.83 -2.80 4.10
CA ASP A 33 15.25 -2.68 4.46
C ASP A 33 15.92 -4.03 4.83
N ILE A 34 15.19 -4.91 5.52
CA ILE A 34 15.67 -6.21 5.98
C ILE A 34 15.56 -7.29 4.90
N CYS A 35 14.81 -7.04 3.83
CA CYS A 35 14.49 -8.02 2.78
C CYS A 35 15.59 -8.16 1.72
N LYS A 36 16.85 -8.38 2.14
CA LYS A 36 18.01 -8.46 1.23
C LYS A 36 17.88 -9.57 0.17
N LYS A 37 17.27 -10.70 0.53
CA LYS A 37 17.11 -11.86 -0.35
C LYS A 37 16.15 -11.61 -1.52
N THR A 38 15.25 -10.64 -1.37
CA THR A 38 14.23 -10.28 -2.36
C THR A 38 14.45 -8.87 -2.89
N ASN A 39 15.72 -8.44 -2.94
CA ASN A 39 16.12 -7.13 -3.47
C ASN A 39 15.36 -5.98 -2.79
N TYR A 40 15.38 -5.97 -1.45
CA TYR A 40 14.80 -4.90 -0.64
C TYR A 40 13.32 -4.64 -0.92
N THR A 41 12.60 -5.70 -1.32
CA THR A 41 11.20 -5.64 -1.72
C THR A 41 10.43 -6.75 -1.02
N CYS A 42 9.20 -6.45 -0.61
CA CYS A 42 8.26 -7.43 -0.07
C CYS A 42 6.88 -7.26 -0.70
N GLU A 43 6.06 -8.32 -0.69
CA GLU A 43 4.69 -8.32 -1.20
C GLU A 43 3.70 -8.58 -0.06
N THR A 44 2.58 -7.84 -0.05
CA THR A 44 1.54 -7.96 1.00
C THR A 44 0.14 -7.70 0.45
N THR A 45 -0.89 -8.19 1.14
CA THR A 45 -2.30 -7.83 0.89
C THR A 45 -2.80 -6.71 1.81
N GLY A 46 -1.93 -6.21 2.70
CA GLY A 46 -2.21 -5.11 3.62
C GLY A 46 -1.59 -3.80 3.18
N TYR A 47 -0.62 -3.31 3.95
CA TYR A 47 -0.07 -1.96 3.81
C TYR A 47 1.45 -1.99 3.71
N CYS A 48 2.00 -1.02 2.98
CA CYS A 48 3.40 -0.66 3.09
C CYS A 48 3.60 0.25 4.29
N PHE A 49 4.66 0.01 5.05
CA PHE A 49 5.03 0.77 6.23
C PHE A 49 6.33 1.52 6.00
N ALA A 50 6.38 2.75 6.50
CA ALA A 50 7.60 3.50 6.70
C ALA A 50 7.57 4.23 8.04
N SER A 51 8.70 4.25 8.73
CA SER A 51 8.93 5.15 9.86
C SER A 51 10.27 5.83 9.74
N THR A 52 10.39 6.92 10.48
CA THR A 52 11.63 7.63 10.72
C THR A 52 11.76 7.91 12.20
N TYR A 53 12.99 7.86 12.72
CA TYR A 53 13.28 8.19 14.11
C TYR A 53 14.72 8.67 14.28
N PHE A 54 15.00 9.41 15.35
CA PHE A 54 16.38 9.79 15.69
C PHE A 54 17.05 8.76 16.59
N LYS A 55 18.26 8.34 16.19
CA LYS A 55 19.15 7.53 17.03
C LYS A 55 20.51 8.18 17.07
N ASN A 56 20.96 8.58 18.26
CA ASN A 56 22.23 9.30 18.46
C ASN A 56 22.36 10.56 17.59
N GLY A 57 21.27 11.32 17.44
CA GLY A 57 21.24 12.53 16.60
C GLY A 57 21.24 12.26 15.08
N VAL A 58 21.24 11.00 14.65
CA VAL A 58 21.16 10.61 13.24
C VAL A 58 19.76 10.12 12.93
N GLN A 59 19.15 10.68 11.88
CA GLN A 59 17.86 10.23 11.39
C GLN A 59 17.99 8.84 10.75
N GLN A 60 17.16 7.92 11.20
CA GLN A 60 17.04 6.54 10.70
C GLN A 60 15.71 6.36 10.01
N TYR A 61 15.64 5.39 9.10
CA TYR A 61 14.43 5.02 8.39
C TYR A 61 14.24 3.51 8.44
N ASP A 62 13.01 3.09 8.75
CA ASP A 62 12.62 1.69 8.64
C ASP A 62 11.52 1.52 7.59
N TYR A 63 11.61 0.44 6.81
CA TYR A 63 10.64 0.13 5.75
C TYR A 63 10.22 -1.34 5.80
N SER A 64 8.92 -1.64 5.78
CA SER A 64 8.45 -3.02 5.82
C SER A 64 7.06 -3.22 5.21
N CYS A 65 6.65 -4.48 5.07
CA CYS A 65 5.29 -4.88 4.69
C CYS A 65 4.48 -5.25 5.92
N LEU A 66 3.24 -4.77 5.99
CA LEU A 66 2.27 -5.15 7.01
C LEU A 66 1.20 -6.03 6.38
N ASN A 67 1.03 -7.24 6.91
CA ASN A 67 -0.01 -8.18 6.48
C ASN A 67 -1.27 -7.98 7.34
N ARG A 68 -2.44 -7.86 6.70
CA ARG A 68 -3.75 -7.68 7.36
C ARG A 68 -4.04 -8.68 8.49
N THR A 69 -3.55 -9.92 8.36
CA THR A 69 -3.83 -10.98 9.34
C THR A 69 -2.97 -10.91 10.60
N LYS A 70 -1.91 -10.09 10.62
CA LYS A 70 -0.92 -10.08 11.71
C LYS A 70 -1.11 -8.94 12.71
N PHE A 71 -2.02 -8.01 12.46
CA PHE A 71 -2.21 -6.81 13.28
C PHE A 71 -3.67 -6.60 13.65
N LEU A 72 -3.89 -5.95 14.79
CA LEU A 72 -5.22 -5.58 15.27
C LEU A 72 -5.36 -4.05 15.31
N PRO A 73 -6.47 -3.47 14.81
CA PRO A 73 -7.53 -4.13 14.05
C PRO A 73 -7.04 -4.56 12.64
N PRO A 74 -7.72 -5.54 12.00
CA PRO A 74 -7.32 -6.07 10.69
C PRO A 74 -7.46 -5.05 9.55
N GLU A 75 -8.33 -4.06 9.71
CA GLU A 75 -8.53 -3.00 8.72
C GLU A 75 -7.26 -2.17 8.55
N GLU A 76 -6.66 -1.70 9.64
CA GLU A 76 -5.40 -0.95 9.67
C GLU A 76 -4.77 -1.02 11.07
N PRO A 77 -3.46 -1.29 11.21
CA PRO A 77 -2.82 -1.34 12.53
C PRO A 77 -2.92 -0.01 13.28
N ILE A 78 -3.23 -0.04 14.59
CA ILE A 78 -3.44 1.17 15.43
C ILE A 78 -2.33 2.22 15.28
N TRP A 79 -1.09 1.76 15.23
CA TRP A 79 0.11 2.58 15.18
C TRP A 79 0.30 3.31 13.83
N CYS A 80 -0.45 2.96 12.78
CA CYS A 80 -0.53 3.75 11.55
C CYS A 80 -1.23 5.10 11.74
N HIS A 81 -2.01 5.26 12.82
CA HIS A 81 -2.77 6.48 13.12
C HIS A 81 -2.16 7.32 14.25
N GLU A 82 -1.04 6.91 14.82
CA GLU A 82 -0.37 7.69 15.84
C GLU A 82 0.14 9.01 15.27
N SER A 83 -0.08 10.08 16.01
CA SER A 83 0.43 11.40 15.64
C SER A 83 1.96 11.39 15.64
N PRO A 84 2.59 11.98 14.63
CA PRO A 84 4.04 12.13 14.62
C PRO A 84 4.50 12.97 15.81
N THR A 85 5.69 12.66 16.30
CA THR A 85 6.39 13.38 17.36
C THR A 85 7.60 14.12 16.80
N GLU A 86 8.23 14.95 17.63
CA GLU A 86 9.53 15.59 17.33
C GLU A 86 10.66 14.58 17.04
N TYR A 87 10.57 13.35 17.56
CA TYR A 87 11.64 12.35 17.42
C TYR A 87 11.32 11.19 16.48
N ALA A 88 10.03 10.95 16.19
CA ALA A 88 9.58 9.80 15.43
C ALA A 88 8.30 10.11 14.66
N ALA A 89 8.20 9.58 13.45
CA ALA A 89 7.00 9.64 12.63
C ALA A 89 6.84 8.34 11.85
N GLN A 90 5.60 7.97 11.54
CA GLN A 90 5.28 6.79 10.78
C GLN A 90 4.14 7.04 9.78
N VAL A 91 4.07 6.20 8.76
CA VAL A 91 3.01 6.23 7.76
C VAL A 91 2.75 4.83 7.21
N CYS A 92 1.47 4.56 6.96
CA CYS A 92 1.01 3.36 6.26
C CYS A 92 0.33 3.77 4.96
N CYS A 93 0.52 2.99 3.90
CA CYS A 93 -0.07 3.27 2.60
C CYS A 93 -0.35 1.99 1.81
N SER A 94 -1.40 2.02 0.98
CA SER A 94 -1.81 0.91 0.13
C SER A 94 -2.28 1.34 -1.27
N SER A 95 -2.01 2.59 -1.64
CA SER A 95 -2.51 3.19 -2.89
C SER A 95 -1.81 2.66 -4.15
N ARG A 96 -0.50 2.44 -4.07
CA ARG A 96 0.35 1.94 -5.17
C ARG A 96 1.55 1.15 -4.65
N ASP A 97 2.14 0.36 -5.53
CA ASP A 97 3.43 -0.28 -5.27
C ASP A 97 4.50 0.76 -4.89
N PHE A 98 5.31 0.41 -3.90
CA PHE A 98 6.39 1.21 -3.33
C PHE A 98 5.95 2.58 -2.82
N CYS A 99 4.68 2.75 -2.42
CA CYS A 99 4.20 4.02 -1.85
C CYS A 99 5.00 4.46 -0.60
N ASN A 100 5.64 3.52 0.11
CA ASN A 100 6.48 3.81 1.27
C ASN A 100 7.91 4.25 0.92
N ALA A 101 8.32 4.24 -0.35
CA ALA A 101 9.67 4.65 -0.76
C ALA A 101 9.85 6.18 -0.80
N ASP A 102 8.78 6.93 -1.03
CA ASP A 102 8.78 8.38 -1.20
C ASP A 102 8.58 9.15 0.12
N VAL A 103 8.56 8.45 1.26
CA VAL A 103 8.29 9.05 2.57
C VAL A 103 9.51 9.85 3.01
N ARG A 104 9.46 11.16 2.74
CA ARG A 104 10.40 12.16 3.23
C ARG A 104 9.81 12.87 4.44
N TYR A 105 9.56 12.13 5.51
CA TYR A 105 9.29 12.77 6.79
C TYR A 105 10.62 13.25 7.36
N ILE A 106 10.72 14.55 7.59
CA ILE A 106 11.71 15.12 8.50
C ILE A 106 10.89 15.40 9.76
N PRO A 107 11.03 14.62 10.84
CA PRO A 107 10.51 15.05 12.13
C PRO A 107 11.08 16.45 12.34
N LEU A 108 10.24 17.43 12.69
CA LEU A 108 10.66 18.81 12.92
C LEU A 108 11.83 18.77 13.91
N LEU A 109 13.05 18.75 13.39
CA LEU A 109 14.19 19.23 14.12
C LEU A 109 13.76 20.64 14.45
N LEU A 110 13.63 20.94 15.74
CA LEU A 110 13.65 22.30 16.23
C LEU A 110 14.91 22.94 15.64
N THR A 111 14.79 23.50 14.44
CA THR A 111 15.74 24.49 13.98
C THR A 111 15.66 25.58 15.04
N PRO A 112 16.78 26.09 15.55
CA PRO A 112 16.79 27.16 16.56
C PRO A 112 16.10 28.44 16.06
N ASP A 113 15.66 28.46 14.81
CA ASP A 113 14.83 29.48 14.19
C ASP A 113 13.45 28.86 13.91
N GLY A 114 12.41 29.32 14.60
CA GLY A 114 11.05 28.78 14.60
C GLY A 114 10.30 28.94 13.26
N SER A 115 10.83 28.35 12.19
CA SER A 115 10.17 28.28 10.88
C SER A 115 9.43 26.95 10.78
N GLU A 116 8.12 27.00 11.01
CA GLU A 116 7.19 25.91 10.77
C GLU A 116 7.13 25.60 9.26
N THR A 117 7.99 24.69 8.78
CA THR A 117 7.72 24.01 7.51
C THR A 117 6.98 22.72 7.81
N ALA A 118 5.67 22.84 8.04
CA ALA A 118 4.75 21.72 8.01
C ALA A 118 4.87 21.04 6.63
N VAL A 119 5.48 19.85 6.60
CA VAL A 119 5.62 19.07 5.37
C VAL A 119 4.22 18.69 4.90
N HIS A 120 3.92 19.16 3.70
CA HIS A 120 2.67 19.03 2.97
C HIS A 120 2.14 17.58 3.00
N ILE A 121 1.23 17.28 3.93
CA ILE A 121 0.42 16.07 3.89
C ILE A 121 -0.49 16.23 2.67
N LYS A 122 -0.09 15.68 1.52
CA LYS A 122 -1.05 15.44 0.45
C LYS A 122 -1.98 14.36 0.97
N SER A 123 -3.14 14.76 1.49
CA SER A 123 -4.32 13.89 1.61
C SER A 123 -4.55 13.26 0.25
N LEU A 124 -4.03 12.04 0.07
CA LEU A 124 -4.34 11.22 -1.08
C LEU A 124 -5.75 10.69 -0.81
N ALA A 125 -6.69 11.30 -1.54
CA ALA A 125 -8.06 10.86 -1.62
C ALA A 125 -8.13 9.33 -1.76
N ILE A 126 -9.01 8.74 -0.96
CA ILE A 126 -9.36 7.32 -1.00
C ILE A 126 -10.04 7.05 -2.35
N ILE A 127 -9.28 6.62 -3.35
CA ILE A 127 -9.87 5.90 -4.48
C ILE A 127 -9.93 4.44 -4.05
N SER A 128 -11.07 4.09 -3.47
CA SER A 128 -11.45 2.70 -3.25
C SER A 128 -11.36 1.95 -4.58
N ARG A 129 -10.52 0.91 -4.66
CA ARG A 129 -10.34 0.06 -5.84
C ARG A 129 -11.54 -0.87 -6.11
N ASN A 130 -12.78 -0.41 -5.87
CA ASN A 130 -13.99 -1.23 -5.99
C ASN A 130 -15.01 -0.74 -7.03
N PHE A 131 -14.57 -0.02 -8.07
CA PHE A 131 -15.51 0.49 -9.08
C PHE A 131 -15.91 -0.53 -10.17
N TRP A 132 -15.36 -1.74 -10.18
CA TRP A 132 -15.61 -2.73 -11.26
C TRP A 132 -16.35 -3.99 -10.82
N VAL A 133 -17.01 -3.98 -9.65
CA VAL A 133 -17.83 -5.12 -9.18
C VAL A 133 -19.26 -5.09 -9.72
N ILE A 134 -19.67 -4.06 -10.49
CA ILE A 134 -21.07 -3.86 -10.94
C ILE A 134 -21.27 -4.14 -12.43
N ILE A 135 -20.73 -5.23 -12.99
CA ILE A 135 -21.08 -5.63 -14.36
C ILE A 135 -21.38 -7.13 -14.46
N CYS A 136 -22.06 -7.67 -13.46
CA CYS A 136 -22.74 -8.97 -13.52
C CYS A 136 -23.94 -8.95 -12.56
N PHE A 137 -24.91 -8.08 -12.84
CA PHE A 137 -26.31 -8.21 -12.41
C PHE A 137 -27.20 -7.96 -13.61
#